data_AF-A0A537IR21-F1
#
_entry.id   AF-A0A537IR21-F1
#
_cell.length_a   1.000
_cell.length_b   1.000
_cell.length_c   1.000
_cell.angle_alpha   90.00
_cell.angle_beta   90.00
_cell.angle_gamma   90.00
#
_symmetry.space_group_name_H-M   'P 1'
#
loop_
_entity.id
_entity.type
_entity.pdbx_description
1 polymer ?
#
loop_
_entity_poly.entity_id
_entity_poly.type
_entity_poly.pdbx_seq_one_letter_code
_entity_poly.pdbx_strand_id
1 'polypeptide(L)' 'MGALLRIGKPINALDVLISGIAVANGADEIVTSDKDFQTIEKVANISVTMI' A
#
# COMPACT_ATOMS: atom_id res chain seq x y z
N MET A 1 2.10 8.49 2.91
CA MET A 1 0.67 8.18 2.69
C MET A 1 -0.19 9.37 2.23
N GLY A 2 0.13 10.65 2.54
CA GLY A 2 -0.65 11.80 2.04
C GLY A 2 -0.77 11.93 0.51
N ALA A 3 0.08 11.24 -0.26
CA ALA A 3 -0.04 11.12 -1.72
C ALA A 3 -1.30 10.35 -2.17
N LEU A 4 -1.80 9.39 -1.38
CA LEU A 4 -3.03 8.64 -1.69
C LEU A 4 -4.25 9.57 -1.72
N LEU A 5 -4.30 10.55 -0.80
CA LEU A 5 -5.37 11.56 -0.77
C LEU A 5 -5.42 12.40 -2.05
N ARG A 6 -4.28 12.66 -2.69
CA ARG A 6 -4.24 13.39 -3.98
C ARG A 6 -4.73 12.54 -5.17
N ILE A 7 -4.65 11.22 -5.08
CA ILE A 7 -5.10 10.32 -6.16
C ILE A 7 -6.64 10.29 -6.21
N GLY A 8 -7.32 10.73 -5.13
CA GLY A 8 -8.78 10.84 -5.09
C GLY A 8 -9.51 9.50 -5.13
N LYS A 9 -8.76 8.38 -5.04
CA LYS A 9 -9.33 7.04 -4.99
C LYS A 9 -9.58 6.66 -3.53
N PRO A 10 -10.78 6.21 -3.17
CA PRO A 10 -11.03 5.68 -1.84
C PRO A 10 -10.18 4.42 -1.66
N ILE A 11 -9.28 4.47 -0.69
CA ILE A 11 -8.42 3.35 -0.26
C ILE A 11 -8.81 3.06 1.18
N ASN A 12 -8.90 1.79 1.55
CA ASN A 12 -9.19 1.40 2.92
C ASN A 12 -8.10 1.92 3.88
N ALA A 13 -8.51 2.59 4.95
CA ALA A 13 -7.58 3.13 5.95
C ALA A 13 -6.74 2.04 6.65
N LEU A 14 -7.27 0.82 6.75
CA LEU A 14 -6.56 -0.33 7.28
C LEU A 14 -5.40 -0.75 6.36
N ASP A 15 -5.61 -0.78 5.04
CA ASP A 15 -4.58 -1.15 4.07
C ASP A 15 -3.44 -0.12 4.07
N VAL A 16 -3.80 1.16 4.19
CA VAL A 16 -2.85 2.25 4.40
C VAL A 16 -2.00 2.03 5.66
N LEU A 17 -2.63 1.61 6.76
CA LEU A 17 -1.92 1.33 8.01
C LEU A 17 -0.99 0.12 7.86
N ILE A 18 -1.48 -0.98 7.29
CA ILE A 18 -0.70 -2.21 7.04
C ILE A 18 0.53 -1.88 6.20
N SER A 19 0.35 -1.17 5.08
CA SER A 19 1.47 -0.76 4.23
C SER A 19 2.42 0.20 4.93
N GLY A 20 1.91 1.11 5.77
CA GLY A 20 2.75 1.99 6.59
C GLY A 20 3.63 1.21 7.57
N ILE A 21 3.07 0.21 8.24
CA ILE A 21 3.79 -0.68 9.14
C ILE A 21 4.84 -1.50 8.37
N ALA A 22 4.47 -2.06 7.22
CA ALA A 22 5.39 -2.84 6.39
C ALA A 22 6.62 -2.01 5.98
N VAL A 23 6.41 -0.80 5.45
CA VAL A 23 7.48 0.13 5.09
C VAL A 23 8.33 0.53 6.31
N ALA A 24 7.71 0.82 7.46
CA ALA A 24 8.42 1.20 8.68
C ALA A 24 9.31 0.07 9.24
N ASN A 25 8.93 -1.19 9.01
CA ASN A 25 9.72 -2.36 9.38
C ASN A 25 10.74 -2.75 8.30
N GLY A 26 10.83 -2.02 7.18
CA GLY A 26 11.74 -2.33 6.09
C GLY A 26 11.35 -3.58 5.31
N ALA A 27 10.06 -3.91 5.25
CA ALA A 27 9.58 -5.00 4.42
C ALA A 27 9.71 -4.64 2.93
N ASP A 28 10.25 -5.58 2.15
CA ASP A 28 10.48 -5.39 0.71
C ASP A 28 9.19 -5.61 -0.11
N GLU A 29 8.29 -6.47 0.37
CA GLU A 29 7.12 -6.92 -0.40
C GLU A 29 5.87 -7.15 0.48
N ILE A 30 4.70 -6.88 -0.10
CA ILE A 30 3.38 -7.28 0.41
C ILE A 30 2.77 -8.28 -0.56
N VAL A 31 2.46 -9.48 -0.06
CA VAL A 31 1.72 -10.49 -0.82
C VAL A 31 0.25 -10.44 -0.44
N THR A 32 -0.64 -10.20 -1.41
CA THR A 32 -2.08 -10.04 -1.15
C THR A 32 -2.93 -10.37 -2.37
N SER A 33 -4.19 -10.76 -2.16
CA SER A 33 -5.20 -10.86 -3.23
C SER A 33 -5.97 -9.54 -3.43
N ASP A 34 -5.75 -8.56 -2.55
CA ASP A 34 -6.43 -7.27 -2.59
C ASP A 34 -5.76 -6.31 -3.58
N LYS A 35 -6.54 -5.89 -4.58
CA LYS A 35 -6.08 -5.01 -5.66
C LYS A 35 -5.83 -3.58 -5.19
N ASP A 36 -6.34 -3.17 -4.04
CA ASP A 36 -6.15 -1.81 -3.54
C ASP A 36 -4.68 -1.52 -3.19
N PHE A 37 -3.92 -2.55 -2.82
CA PHE A 37 -2.48 -2.45 -2.57
C PHE A 37 -1.68 -2.08 -3.83
N GLN A 38 -2.16 -2.40 -5.03
CA GLN A 38 -1.53 -1.93 -6.28
C GLN A 38 -1.57 -0.39 -6.41
N THR A 39 -2.53 0.28 -5.76
CA THR A 39 -2.56 1.74 -5.72
C THR A 39 -1.57 2.28 -4.68
N ILE A 40 -1.34 1.51 -3.61
CA ILE A 40 -0.38 1.85 -2.56
C ILE A 40 1.06 1.69 -3.07
N GLU A 41 1.35 0.64 -3.84
CA GLU A 41 2.64 0.42 -4.51
C GLU A 41 3.09 1.64 -5.33
N LYS A 42 2.16 2.34 -5.99
CA LYS A 42 2.47 3.53 -6.81
C LYS A 42 3.00 4.72 -6.02
N VAL A 43 2.78 4.74 -4.71
CA VAL A 43 3.10 5.89 -3.85
C VAL A 43 3.99 5.53 -2.65
N ALA A 44 4.21 4.25 -2.41
CA ALA A 44 4.99 3.72 -1.31
C ALA A 44 6.14 2.89 -1.87
N ASN A 45 7.28 2.92 -1.19
CA ASN A 45 8.47 2.22 -1.62
C ASN A 45 8.43 0.75 -1.15
N ILE A 46 7.47 -0.01 -1.66
CA ILE A 46 7.22 -1.42 -1.32
C ILE A 46 6.66 -2.15 -2.54
N SER A 47 7.11 -3.37 -2.82
CA SER A 47 6.59 -4.19 -3.92
C SER A 47 5.29 -4.89 -3.53
N VAL A 48 4.38 -5.11 -4.48
CA VAL A 48 3.15 -5.86 -4.24
C VAL A 48 3.05 -7.05 -5.18
N THR A 49 3.01 -8.26 -4.63
CA THR A 49 2.75 -9.49 -5.38
C THR A 49 1.30 -9.94 -5.16
N MET A 50 0.61 -10.13 -6.28
CA MET A 50 -0.78 -10.57 -6.29
C MET A 50 -0.87 -12.11 -6.25
N ILE A 51 -1.72 -12.65 -5.37
CA ILE A 51 -2.03 -14.09 -5.29
C ILE A 51 -3.52 -14.37 -5.47
#